data_AF-A0A2N3T219-F1
#
_entry.id   AF-A0A2N3T219-F1
#
_cell.length_a   1.000
_cell.length_b   1.000
_cell.length_c   1.000
_cell.angle_alpha   90.00
_cell.angle_beta   90.00
_cell.angle_gamma   90.00
#
_symmetry.space_group_name_H-M   'P 1'
#
loop_
_entity.id
_entity.type
_entity.pdbx_description
1 polymer ?
#
loop_
_entity_poly.entity_id
_entity_poly.type
_entity_poly.pdbx_seq_one_letter_code
_entity_poly.pdbx_strand_id
1 'polypeptide(L)'
;MSGINYEIQNRKLQSYKHTFDYDFCKRKYDEYAHMTLDEFRECLKDAQKLGEIGHLCCFILWVKNKAKYEYRDSLGDYGLIHLLFHCLENQHHAEVHAEYIHMLFKEDIKLV
;
A
#
# COMPACT_ATOMS: atom_id res chain seq x y z
N MET A 1 13.69 -21.03 15.27
CA MET A 1 13.41 -19.59 15.21
C MET A 1 11.90 -19.41 15.34
N SER A 2 11.45 -19.03 16.54
CA SER A 2 10.02 -18.93 16.89
C SER A 2 9.47 -17.57 16.45
N GLY A 3 8.68 -17.54 15.38
CA GLY A 3 7.97 -16.34 14.92
C GLY A 3 6.97 -15.87 15.98
N ILE A 4 7.08 -14.61 16.38
CA ILE A 4 6.19 -14.01 17.37
C ILE A 4 4.88 -13.63 16.67
N ASN A 5 3.80 -14.37 16.94
CA ASN A 5 2.44 -13.99 16.58
C ASN A 5 1.96 -12.90 17.56
N TYR A 6 1.75 -11.67 17.07
CA TYR A 6 1.11 -10.61 17.86
C TYR A 6 -0.38 -10.57 17.57
N GLU A 7 -1.19 -10.85 18.59
CA GLU A 7 -2.65 -10.69 18.55
C GLU A 7 -3.04 -9.25 18.85
N ILE A 8 -3.66 -8.56 17.89
CA ILE A 8 -4.44 -7.35 18.15
C ILE A 8 -5.90 -7.80 18.21
N GLN A 9 -6.41 -8.01 19.42
CA GLN A 9 -7.81 -8.36 19.63
C GLN A 9 -8.68 -7.10 19.56
N ASN A 10 -9.34 -6.88 18.42
CA ASN A 10 -10.41 -5.91 18.31
C ASN A 10 -11.76 -6.65 18.36
N ARG A 11 -12.43 -6.62 19.51
CA ARG A 11 -13.56 -7.51 19.90
C ARG A 11 -14.86 -7.39 19.09
N LYS A 12 -14.90 -6.68 17.94
CA LYS A 12 -16.14 -6.45 17.16
C LYS A 12 -16.09 -6.87 15.70
N LEU A 13 -14.95 -7.29 15.17
CA LEU A 13 -14.83 -7.77 13.79
C LEU A 13 -14.22 -9.17 13.82
N GLN A 14 -15.07 -10.20 13.74
CA GLN A 14 -14.60 -11.58 13.59
C GLN A 14 -13.78 -11.69 12.30
N SER A 15 -12.46 -11.83 12.50
CA SER A 15 -11.46 -12.36 11.57
C SER A 15 -11.32 -11.70 10.20
N TYR A 16 -10.75 -10.49 10.15
CA TYR A 16 -9.80 -10.15 9.08
C TYR A 16 -8.40 -10.14 9.68
N LYS A 17 -7.76 -11.31 9.69
CA LYS A 17 -6.36 -11.46 10.11
C LYS A 17 -5.49 -11.03 8.93
N HIS A 18 -5.23 -9.73 8.75
CA HIS A 18 -4.22 -9.28 7.79
C HIS A 18 -2.83 -9.67 8.31
N THR A 19 -2.44 -10.90 8.00
CA THR A 19 -1.08 -11.38 8.24
C THR A 19 -0.27 -10.91 7.03
N PHE A 20 0.35 -9.74 7.13
CA PHE A 20 1.29 -9.30 6.12
C PHE A 20 2.57 -10.13 6.28
N ASP A 21 2.91 -10.94 5.26
CA ASP A 21 4.25 -11.49 5.14
C ASP A 21 5.18 -10.34 4.76
N TYR A 22 5.99 -9.89 5.72
CA TYR A 22 6.82 -8.70 5.56
C TYR A 22 7.76 -8.81 4.35
N ASP A 23 8.44 -9.96 4.17
CA ASP A 23 9.42 -10.14 3.11
C ASP A 23 8.74 -10.20 1.74
N PHE A 24 7.57 -10.85 1.66
CA PHE A 24 6.76 -10.86 0.45
C PHE A 24 6.27 -9.44 0.11
N CYS A 25 5.64 -8.76 1.06
CA CYS A 25 5.07 -7.43 0.86
C CYS A 25 6.16 -6.41 0.53
N LYS A 26 7.31 -6.44 1.21
CA LYS A 26 8.45 -5.56 0.93
C LYS A 26 8.99 -5.80 -0.48
N ARG A 27 9.23 -7.05 -0.87
CA ARG A 27 9.69 -7.38 -2.23
C ARG A 27 8.70 -6.88 -3.29
N LYS A 28 7.40 -7.12 -3.09
CA LYS A 28 6.35 -6.65 -4.01
C LYS A 28 6.25 -5.14 -4.07
N TYR A 29 6.33 -4.46 -2.94
CA TYR A 29 6.37 -3.01 -2.88
C TYR A 29 7.56 -2.46 -3.68
N ASP A 30 8.74 -3.07 -3.52
CA ASP A 30 9.95 -2.70 -4.25
C ASP A 30 9.80 -2.96 -5.76
N GLU A 31 9.18 -4.07 -6.16
CA GLU A 31 8.86 -4.33 -7.58
C GLU A 31 8.08 -3.16 -8.19
N TYR A 32 6.98 -2.73 -7.55
CA TYR A 32 6.16 -1.61 -8.03
C TYR A 32 6.90 -0.26 -8.00
N ALA A 33 7.70 0.00 -6.97
CA ALA A 33 8.47 1.23 -6.85
C ALA A 33 9.55 1.36 -7.95
N HIS A 34 10.12 0.25 -8.42
CA HIS A 34 11.16 0.23 -9.45
C HIS A 34 10.62 0.16 -10.88
N MET A 35 9.31 -0.05 -11.08
CA MET A 35 8.70 0.02 -12.41
C MET A 35 8.91 1.39 -13.05
N THR A 36 8.79 1.44 -14.38
CA THR A 36 8.56 2.70 -15.08
C THR A 36 7.16 3.24 -14.75
N LEU A 37 6.94 4.54 -14.96
CA LEU A 37 5.63 5.14 -14.72
C LEU A 37 4.55 4.51 -15.62
N ASP A 38 4.88 4.20 -16.88
CA ASP A 38 3.95 3.60 -17.83
C ASP A 38 3.55 2.18 -17.40
N GLU A 39 4.49 1.35 -16.96
CA GLU A 39 4.21 0.02 -16.42
C GLU A 39 3.34 0.08 -15.16
N PHE A 40 3.65 1.01 -14.25
CA PHE A 40 2.88 1.21 -13.03
C PHE A 40 1.45 1.68 -13.34
N ARG A 41 1.31 2.58 -14.32
CA ARG A 41 0.00 3.07 -14.78
C ARG A 41 -0.86 1.94 -15.34
N GLU A 42 -0.30 1.04 -16.14
CA GLU A 42 -1.02 -0.13 -16.63
C GLU A 42 -1.47 -1.05 -15.47
N CYS A 43 -0.65 -1.18 -14.42
CA CYS A 43 -1.05 -1.92 -13.22
C CYS A 43 -2.26 -1.30 -12.51
N LEU A 44 -2.41 0.04 -12.51
CA LEU A 44 -3.57 0.70 -11.90
C LEU A 44 -4.87 0.52 -12.70
N LYS A 45 -4.78 0.15 -13.99
CA LYS A 45 -5.94 -0.13 -14.85
C LYS A 45 -6.44 -1.58 -14.71
N ASP A 46 -5.62 -2.46 -14.16
CA ASP A 46 -5.97 -3.86 -13.88
C ASP A 46 -6.51 -3.98 -12.45
N ALA A 47 -7.76 -4.41 -12.31
CA ALA A 47 -8.44 -4.45 -11.00
C ALA A 47 -7.76 -5.40 -10.00
N GLN A 48 -7.14 -6.49 -10.46
CA GLN A 48 -6.43 -7.43 -9.58
C GLN A 48 -5.12 -6.81 -9.08
N LYS A 49 -4.37 -6.16 -9.98
CA LYS A 49 -3.13 -5.46 -9.64
C LYS A 49 -3.37 -4.23 -8.78
N LEU A 50 -4.45 -3.50 -9.03
CA LEU A 50 -4.87 -2.38 -8.20
C LEU A 50 -5.21 -2.84 -6.77
N GLY A 51 -5.87 -3.99 -6.63
CA GLY A 51 -6.11 -4.62 -5.33
C GLY A 51 -4.82 -5.01 -4.61
N GLU A 52 -3.83 -5.55 -5.34
CA GLU A 52 -2.48 -5.84 -4.82
C GLU A 52 -1.79 -4.56 -4.32
N ILE A 53 -1.80 -3.50 -5.12
CA ILE A 53 -1.24 -2.18 -4.78
C ILE A 53 -1.92 -1.61 -3.53
N GLY A 54 -3.25 -1.67 -3.44
CA GLY A 54 -4.00 -1.24 -2.26
C GLY A 54 -3.63 -2.02 -1.00
N HIS A 55 -3.41 -3.33 -1.12
CA HIS A 55 -2.94 -4.16 -0.01
C HIS A 55 -1.53 -3.75 0.46
N LEU A 56 -0.64 -3.42 -0.48
CA LEU A 56 0.72 -2.94 -0.20
C LEU A 56 0.74 -1.55 0.45
N CYS A 57 -0.21 -0.67 0.09
CA CYS A 57 -0.41 0.60 0.80
C CYS A 57 -0.79 0.34 2.27
N CYS A 58 -1.74 -0.56 2.54
CA CYS A 58 -2.09 -0.92 3.92
C CYS A 58 -0.89 -1.51 4.69
N PHE A 59 -0.05 -2.31 4.03
CA PHE A 59 1.19 -2.85 4.61
C PHE A 59 2.16 -1.74 5.03
N ILE A 60 2.47 -0.78 4.15
CA ILE A 60 3.44 0.27 4.48
C ILE A 60 2.94 1.16 5.62
N LEU A 61 1.64 1.44 5.67
CA LEU A 61 1.00 2.14 6.79
C LEU A 61 1.16 1.38 8.11
N TRP A 62 0.97 0.07 8.07
CA TRP A 62 1.19 -0.78 9.24
C TRP A 62 2.66 -0.77 9.69
N VAL A 63 3.61 -0.86 8.76
CA VAL A 63 5.06 -0.79 9.06
C VAL A 63 5.42 0.55 9.70
N LYS A 64 5.01 1.67 9.09
CA LYS A 64 5.23 3.03 9.60
C LYS A 64 4.66 3.21 11.01
N ASN A 65 3.44 2.74 11.23
CA ASN A 65 2.79 2.73 12.56
C ASN A 65 3.58 1.94 13.60
N LYS A 66 4.07 0.76 13.23
CA LYS A 66 4.80 -0.12 14.15
C LYS A 66 6.16 0.45 14.56
N ALA A 67 6.77 1.30 13.72
CA ALA A 67 8.09 1.88 13.92
C ALA A 67 8.15 3.04 14.95
N LYS A 68 7.02 3.47 15.54
CA LYS A 68 6.95 4.55 16.56
C LYS A 68 7.58 5.90 16.15
N TYR A 69 7.43 6.31 14.90
CA TYR A 69 7.49 7.72 14.56
C TYR A 69 6.05 8.25 14.65
N GLU A 70 5.82 9.30 15.45
CA GLU A 70 4.51 9.87 15.75
C GLU A 70 3.53 9.74 14.56
N TYR A 71 2.52 8.87 14.70
CA TYR A 71 1.44 8.78 13.75
C TYR A 71 0.65 10.09 13.80
N ARG A 72 1.10 11.08 13.03
CA ARG A 72 0.19 12.07 12.49
C ARG A 72 -0.58 11.32 11.44
N ASP A 73 -1.86 11.17 11.72
CA ASP A 73 -2.91 10.89 10.77
C ASP A 73 -2.77 11.88 9.62
N SER A 74 -1.86 11.59 8.70
CA SER A 74 -1.50 12.50 7.64
C SER A 74 -2.57 12.25 6.60
N LEU A 75 -3.37 13.27 6.30
CA LEU A 75 -4.40 13.25 5.26
C LEU A 75 -3.89 12.64 3.92
N GLY A 76 -2.58 12.57 3.71
CA GLY A 76 -1.94 11.91 2.58
C GLY A 76 -2.16 10.39 2.49
N ASP A 77 -2.24 9.67 3.60
CA ASP A 77 -2.35 8.20 3.61
C ASP A 77 -3.78 7.71 3.27
N TYR A 78 -4.79 8.38 3.83
CA TYR A 78 -6.18 8.22 3.39
C TYR A 78 -6.37 8.74 1.96
N GLY A 79 -5.65 9.81 1.59
CA GLY A 79 -5.59 10.31 0.23
C GLY A 79 -5.13 9.25 -0.75
N LEU A 80 -4.07 8.50 -0.43
CA LEU A 80 -3.57 7.43 -1.30
C LEU A 80 -4.60 6.32 -1.53
N ILE A 81 -5.26 5.86 -0.47
CA ILE A 81 -6.33 4.86 -0.58
C ILE A 81 -7.50 5.40 -1.42
N HIS A 82 -7.87 6.67 -1.23
CA HIS A 82 -8.93 7.31 -1.99
C HIS A 82 -8.60 7.44 -3.49
N LEU A 83 -7.36 7.80 -3.83
CA LEU A 83 -6.90 7.85 -5.22
C LEU A 83 -6.92 6.47 -5.90
N LEU A 84 -6.62 5.40 -5.16
CA LEU A 84 -6.74 4.03 -5.67
C LEU A 84 -8.20 3.64 -5.93
N PHE A 85 -9.14 4.08 -5.09
CA PHE A 85 -10.58 3.89 -5.36
C PHE A 85 -11.02 4.59 -6.64
N HIS A 86 -10.56 5.82 -6.89
CA HIS A 86 -10.87 6.51 -8.14
C HIS A 86 -10.34 5.73 -9.36
N CYS A 87 -9.14 5.15 -9.26
CA CYS A 87 -8.57 4.32 -10.34
C CYS A 87 -9.44 3.07 -10.63
N LEU A 88 -10.10 2.50 -9.61
CA LEU A 88 -11.01 1.37 -9.77
C LEU A 88 -12.32 1.78 -10.47
N GLU A 89 -12.82 2.99 -10.20
CA GLU A 89 -14.06 3.50 -10.76
C GLU A 89 -13.93 3.91 -12.23
N ASN A 90 -12.76 4.43 -12.63
CA ASN A 90 -12.51 4.88 -13.99
C ASN A 90 -11.02 4.82 -14.34
N GLN A 91 -10.70 4.16 -15.45
CA GLN A 91 -9.32 4.05 -15.95
C GLN A 91 -8.68 5.40 -16.28
N HIS A 92 -9.46 6.45 -16.57
CA HIS A 92 -8.94 7.81 -16.73
C HIS A 92 -8.30 8.33 -15.43
N HIS A 93 -8.78 7.92 -14.26
CA HIS A 93 -8.17 8.30 -12.99
C HIS A 93 -6.79 7.65 -12.81
N ALA A 94 -6.54 6.47 -13.39
CA ALA A 94 -5.19 5.89 -13.41
C ALA A 94 -4.21 6.76 -14.20
N GLU A 95 -4.64 7.34 -15.33
CA GLU A 95 -3.81 8.29 -16.10
C GLU A 95 -3.43 9.53 -15.27
N VAL A 96 -4.41 10.08 -14.53
CA VAL A 96 -4.25 11.31 -13.75
C VAL A 96 -3.48 11.08 -12.46
N HIS A 97 -3.65 9.94 -11.80
CA HIS A 97 -3.12 9.70 -10.45
C HIS A 97 -1.85 8.84 -10.42
N ALA A 98 -1.51 8.13 -11.51
CA ALA A 98 -0.37 7.21 -11.53
C ALA A 98 0.94 7.85 -11.07
N GLU A 99 1.24 9.06 -11.55
CA GLU A 99 2.51 9.74 -11.23
C GLU A 99 2.63 10.02 -9.73
N TYR A 100 1.58 10.56 -9.14
CA TYR A 100 1.56 10.87 -7.70
C TYR A 100 1.64 9.60 -6.85
N ILE A 101 0.84 8.58 -7.17
CA ILE A 101 0.85 7.30 -6.45
C ILE A 101 2.23 6.64 -6.56
N HIS A 102 2.84 6.64 -7.74
CA HIS A 102 4.15 6.02 -7.97
C HIS A 102 5.29 6.77 -7.27
N MET A 103 5.22 8.10 -7.23
CA MET A 103 6.17 8.92 -6.48
C MET A 103 6.16 8.55 -5.00
N LEU A 104 4.98 8.35 -4.39
CA LEU A 104 4.88 7.91 -3.00
C LEU A 104 5.52 6.54 -2.77
N PHE A 105 5.33 5.59 -3.68
CA PHE A 105 6.03 4.30 -3.63
C PHE A 105 7.55 4.46 -3.70
N LYS A 106 8.04 5.34 -4.56
CA LYS A 106 9.48 5.63 -4.70
C LYS A 106 10.07 6.37 -3.50
N GLU A 107 9.29 7.19 -2.81
CA GLU A 107 9.72 7.90 -1.61
C GLU A 107 9.76 6.97 -0.40
N ASP A 108 8.76 6.10 -0.27
CA ASP A 108 8.66 5.16 0.85
C ASP A 108 9.77 4.10 0.86
N ILE A 109 10.29 3.69 -0.31
CA ILE A 109 11.45 2.79 -0.36
C ILE A 109 12.77 3.45 0.08
N LYS A 110 12.86 4.79 0.06
CA LYS A 110 14.05 5.53 0.52
C LYS A 110 14.11 5.69 2.04
N LEU A 111 13.01 5.42 2.73
CA LEU A 111 12.87 5.56 4.19
C LEU A 111 13.30 4.29 4.96
N VAL A 112 14.02 3.36 4.32
CA VAL A 112 14.56 2.12 4.91
C VAL A 112 16.08 2.16 4.91
#